data_AF-A0A1Q3C3G7-F1
#
_entry.id   AF-A0A1Q3C3G7-F1
#
_cell.length_a   1.000
_cell.length_b   1.000
_cell.length_c   1.000
_cell.angle_alpha   90.00
_cell.angle_beta   90.00
_cell.angle_gamma   90.00
#
_symmetry.space_group_name_H-M   'P 1'
#
loop_
_entity.id
_entity.type
_entity.pdbx_description
1 polymer ?
#
loop_
_entity_poly.entity_id
_entity_poly.type
_entity_poly.pdbx_seq_one_letter_code
_entity_poly.pdbx_strand_id
1 'polypeptide(L)'
;MAIRVIKSLSMYKLNKSHRPHCFNVFAYLSDRNSWYVESLLPSFRCGSQYRLMTSSRRVQDRSANKRIYDLEIVTEKYKVVSKVLFVMEVLKKEPEMIIAVRNLDQYRRQINYPKPHKLTDFLRKSPKLFELYKDQRGVLWCGMTKEGEDLLKEEERLIEENADKAAEFVTRILMMSVDKRLPLEKIAHFRRDFGLPLDFRTKWVYNYPQHFKVVTSSDGVEYLELVTWNPAWAISELEKKALGLTEKSAHTPGLLSLPFPLKFPSNFKKVYRYGGKIEHFQKLSYLSPYADATGLQAGSKEFDKRAVAVMHELLSFTMEKRLVTDHLTHFRREFVMPQKLMRLLLKHFGIFYVSERGKRFSVFLTEAYEGSMLIEKCPLILWKEKVLSLVGYRGKKKRILTFSDASEMEDKNLFDSDPEIENMEMQPMRDDTTMCGLEDASLPDIDEMEIGEVCTLYKATATS
;
A
#
# COMPACT_ATOMS: atom_id res chain seq x y z
N MET A 1 17.23 -46.01 -10.82
CA MET A 1 16.33 -47.18 -11.01
C MET A 1 14.95 -46.74 -10.55
N ALA A 2 13.85 -46.77 -11.29
CA ALA A 2 13.50 -47.44 -12.54
C ALA A 2 12.50 -46.59 -13.37
N ILE A 3 12.41 -46.97 -14.64
CA ILE A 3 11.78 -46.35 -15.80
C ILE A 3 10.26 -46.58 -15.86
N ARG A 4 9.49 -45.65 -16.46
CA ARG A 4 8.30 -45.92 -17.33
C ARG A 4 7.89 -44.63 -18.08
N VAL A 5 8.37 -44.42 -19.31
CA VAL A 5 7.82 -44.85 -20.62
C VAL A 5 6.54 -44.12 -21.05
N ILE A 6 6.73 -43.35 -22.12
CA ILE A 6 5.75 -42.66 -22.98
C ILE A 6 4.85 -43.67 -23.70
N LYS A 7 3.56 -43.36 -23.85
CA LYS A 7 2.82 -43.66 -25.09
C LYS A 7 1.71 -42.62 -25.36
N SER A 8 1.78 -42.13 -26.59
CA SER A 8 0.91 -41.19 -27.29
C SER A 8 -0.35 -41.89 -27.83
N LEU A 9 -1.45 -41.13 -27.94
CA LEU A 9 -2.53 -41.14 -28.95
C LEU A 9 -3.58 -40.12 -28.46
N SER A 10 -4.29 -39.29 -29.22
CA SER A 10 -4.27 -38.78 -30.60
C SER A 10 -5.50 -37.87 -30.71
N MET A 11 -5.36 -36.73 -31.39
CA MET A 11 -6.39 -36.05 -32.20
C MET A 11 -7.79 -35.79 -31.60
N TYR A 12 -8.08 -34.53 -31.29
CA TYR A 12 -9.20 -33.82 -31.92
C TYR A 12 -8.80 -32.37 -32.23
N LYS A 13 -9.05 -31.97 -33.48
CA LYS A 13 -8.64 -30.73 -34.12
C LYS A 13 -9.91 -29.94 -34.45
N LEU A 14 -9.80 -28.61 -34.37
CA LEU A 14 -10.66 -27.56 -34.91
C LEU A 14 -11.98 -27.23 -34.19
N ASN A 15 -12.06 -26.03 -33.60
CA ASN A 15 -12.70 -24.93 -34.32
C ASN A 15 -12.16 -23.54 -33.90
N LYS A 16 -11.99 -22.70 -34.92
CA LYS A 16 -11.45 -21.33 -34.90
C LYS A 16 -12.60 -20.31 -34.84
N SER A 17 -12.23 -19.08 -34.46
CA SER A 17 -13.00 -17.82 -34.54
C SER A 17 -13.95 -17.60 -33.34
N HIS A 18 -14.04 -16.44 -32.67
CA HIS A 18 -13.88 -15.04 -33.06
C HIS A 18 -13.31 -14.21 -31.89
N ARG A 19 -12.48 -13.18 -32.19
CA ARG A 19 -12.21 -12.04 -31.29
C ARG A 19 -13.41 -11.07 -31.35
N PRO A 20 -13.61 -10.24 -30.32
CA PRO A 20 -13.37 -8.80 -30.50
C PRO A 20 -12.59 -8.21 -29.31
N HIS A 21 -11.48 -7.50 -29.56
CA HIS A 21 -11.40 -6.04 -29.67
C HIS A 21 -11.70 -5.29 -28.36
N CYS A 22 -10.61 -4.86 -27.73
CA CYS A 22 -10.54 -3.80 -26.74
C CYS A 22 -11.22 -2.53 -27.28
N PHE A 23 -12.16 -1.98 -26.53
CA PHE A 23 -12.60 -0.60 -26.71
C PHE A 23 -12.04 0.28 -25.59
N ASN A 24 -11.03 1.05 -25.98
CA ASN A 24 -10.64 2.30 -25.37
C ASN A 24 -11.63 3.35 -25.93
N VAL A 25 -12.38 4.06 -25.09
CA VAL A 25 -13.11 5.27 -25.51
C VAL A 25 -12.95 6.33 -24.45
N PHE A 26 -11.91 7.15 -24.64
CA PHE A 26 -11.88 8.55 -24.21
C PHE A 26 -12.22 9.39 -25.44
N ALA A 27 -12.96 10.48 -25.20
CA ALA A 27 -13.26 11.61 -26.09
C ALA A 27 -14.34 11.38 -27.18
N TYR A 28 -15.41 12.19 -27.12
CA TYR A 28 -15.71 13.23 -28.12
C TYR A 28 -16.84 14.17 -27.61
N LEU A 29 -16.55 15.49 -27.62
CA LEU A 29 -17.40 16.67 -27.94
C LEU A 29 -18.68 16.95 -27.12
N SER A 30 -18.83 18.05 -26.37
CA SER A 30 -18.97 19.47 -26.78
C SER A 30 -19.88 19.71 -27.98
N ASP A 31 -21.04 20.34 -27.79
CA ASP A 31 -21.25 21.75 -28.18
C ASP A 31 -22.69 22.26 -27.86
N ARG A 32 -22.78 23.57 -27.61
CA ARG A 32 -23.95 24.50 -27.70
C ARG A 32 -25.03 24.54 -26.60
N ASN A 33 -25.03 25.64 -25.82
CA ASN A 33 -25.77 26.85 -26.23
C ASN A 33 -25.39 28.07 -25.39
N SER A 34 -25.01 29.14 -26.11
CA SER A 34 -24.78 30.51 -25.64
C SER A 34 -26.08 31.30 -25.81
N TRP A 35 -26.53 31.99 -24.77
CA TRP A 35 -27.48 33.10 -24.86
C TRP A 35 -26.96 34.24 -24.00
N TYR A 36 -26.53 35.31 -24.69
CA TYR A 36 -26.24 36.62 -24.14
C TYR A 36 -27.54 37.34 -23.79
N VAL A 37 -27.65 37.89 -22.58
CA VAL A 37 -28.41 39.12 -22.33
C VAL A 37 -27.64 39.95 -21.31
N GLU A 38 -27.31 41.16 -21.71
CA GLU A 38 -26.53 42.18 -21.02
C GLU A 38 -27.47 43.28 -20.53
N SER A 39 -27.40 43.68 -19.26
CA SER A 39 -27.92 44.97 -18.78
C SER A 39 -27.38 45.36 -17.40
N LEU A 40 -26.33 46.21 -17.41
CA LEU A 40 -26.13 47.48 -16.66
C LEU A 40 -26.25 47.56 -15.11
N LEU A 41 -25.07 47.63 -14.45
CA LEU A 41 -24.57 48.53 -13.36
C LEU A 41 -25.35 48.69 -12.02
N PRO A 42 -24.72 49.08 -10.86
CA PRO A 42 -23.47 49.84 -10.71
C PRO A 42 -22.43 49.34 -9.67
N SER A 43 -21.27 49.97 -9.81
CA SER A 43 -19.98 49.88 -9.13
C SER A 43 -19.99 49.99 -7.60
N PHE A 44 -19.48 48.95 -6.93
CA PHE A 44 -18.93 49.04 -5.58
C PHE A 44 -17.47 48.55 -5.55
N ARG A 45 -16.60 49.39 -4.99
CA ARG A 45 -15.15 49.19 -4.87
C ARG A 45 -14.85 47.93 -4.08
N CYS A 46 -14.40 46.87 -4.76
CA CYS A 46 -13.85 45.68 -4.12
C CYS A 46 -12.39 45.96 -3.75
N GLY A 47 -12.12 46.15 -2.46
CA GLY A 47 -10.76 46.11 -1.93
C GLY A 47 -10.14 44.76 -2.28
N SER A 48 -9.06 44.76 -3.06
CA SER A 48 -8.31 43.56 -3.41
C SER A 48 -7.64 43.01 -2.14
N GLN A 49 -8.36 42.17 -1.40
CA GLN A 49 -7.72 41.18 -0.56
C GLN A 49 -7.11 40.15 -1.49
N TYR A 50 -5.85 40.37 -1.87
CA TYR A 50 -5.00 39.33 -2.44
C TYR A 50 -4.92 38.20 -1.42
N ARG A 51 -5.84 37.22 -1.53
CA ARG A 51 -5.62 35.89 -0.97
C ARG A 51 -4.42 35.35 -1.73
N LEU A 52 -3.23 35.48 -1.15
CA LEU A 52 -2.06 34.71 -1.54
C LEU A 52 -2.52 33.25 -1.66
N MET A 53 -2.62 32.76 -2.90
CA MET A 53 -2.85 31.34 -3.14
C MET A 53 -1.70 30.62 -2.46
N THR A 54 -2.00 29.91 -1.38
CA THR A 54 -1.00 29.07 -0.73
C THR A 54 -0.53 28.08 -1.78
N SER A 55 0.72 28.19 -2.24
CA SER A 55 1.28 27.23 -3.18
C SER A 55 1.06 25.83 -2.61
N SER A 56 0.53 24.91 -3.42
CA SER A 56 0.25 23.55 -2.96
C SER A 56 1.58 22.83 -2.74
N ARG A 57 2.19 23.01 -1.57
CA ARG A 57 3.36 22.24 -1.16
C ARG A 57 3.05 20.74 -1.30
N ARG A 58 3.94 20.00 -1.97
CA ARG A 58 3.82 18.57 -2.20
C ARG A 58 3.75 17.83 -0.86
N VAL A 59 3.24 16.59 -0.87
CA VAL A 59 3.18 15.77 0.35
C VAL A 59 4.57 15.61 0.97
N GLN A 60 5.58 15.42 0.11
CA GLN A 60 7.01 15.35 0.43
C GLN A 60 7.50 16.57 1.23
N ASP A 61 7.12 17.79 0.82
CA ASP A 61 7.52 19.01 1.52
C ASP A 61 6.90 19.12 2.93
N ARG A 62 5.74 18.49 3.13
CA ARG A 62 4.99 18.53 4.39
C ARG A 62 5.39 17.41 5.37
N SER A 63 5.99 16.35 4.84
CA SER A 63 6.39 15.14 5.56
C SER A 63 7.90 15.06 5.84
N ALA A 64 8.73 15.84 5.13
CA ALA A 64 10.19 15.77 5.23
C ALA A 64 10.72 15.79 6.68
N ASN A 65 10.22 16.71 7.51
CA ASN A 65 10.66 16.85 8.91
C ASN A 65 9.88 15.95 9.89
N LYS A 66 9.07 15.02 9.38
CA LYS A 66 8.19 14.13 10.14
C LYS A 66 8.53 12.66 9.90
N ARG A 67 9.66 12.34 9.28
CA ARG A 67 9.99 10.94 8.94
C ARG A 67 10.26 10.11 10.20
N ILE A 68 9.66 8.93 10.28
CA ILE A 68 9.89 7.93 11.33
C ILE A 68 10.67 6.78 10.69
N TYR A 69 11.98 6.76 10.92
CA TYR A 69 12.91 5.83 10.28
C TYR A 69 12.49 4.37 10.44
N ASP A 70 12.04 4.00 11.64
CA ASP A 70 11.66 2.63 11.96
C ASP A 70 10.48 2.13 11.13
N LEU A 71 9.46 2.98 10.90
CA LEU A 71 8.30 2.63 10.07
C LEU A 71 8.66 2.59 8.58
N GLU A 72 9.70 3.30 8.16
CA GLU A 72 10.25 3.14 6.81
C GLU A 72 10.93 1.78 6.63
N ILE A 73 11.63 1.27 7.65
CA ILE A 73 12.17 -0.09 7.63
C ILE A 73 11.03 -1.11 7.48
N VAL A 74 9.94 -0.94 8.25
CA VAL A 74 8.75 -1.81 8.15
C VAL A 74 8.18 -1.78 6.73
N THR A 75 8.09 -0.58 6.13
CA THR A 75 7.62 -0.42 4.75
C THR A 75 8.49 -1.18 3.75
N GLU A 76 9.82 -1.09 3.88
CA GLU A 76 10.74 -1.83 2.99
C GLU A 76 10.63 -3.35 3.16
N LYS A 77 10.53 -3.84 4.40
CA LYS A 77 10.29 -5.27 4.68
C LYS A 77 8.99 -5.74 4.05
N TYR A 78 7.90 -4.99 4.23
CA TYR A 78 6.59 -5.30 3.65
C TYR A 78 6.64 -5.41 2.12
N LYS A 79 7.36 -4.52 1.43
CA LYS A 79 7.49 -4.58 -0.04
C LYS A 79 8.12 -5.90 -0.50
N VAL A 80 9.11 -6.39 0.23
CA VAL A 80 9.78 -7.65 -0.09
C VAL A 80 8.84 -8.82 0.14
N VAL A 81 8.21 -8.89 1.33
CA VAL A 81 7.25 -9.95 1.66
C VAL A 81 6.09 -9.96 0.66
N SER A 82 5.51 -8.81 0.35
CA SER A 82 4.39 -8.70 -0.59
C SER A 82 4.70 -9.28 -1.98
N LYS A 83 5.94 -9.12 -2.45
CA LYS A 83 6.42 -9.70 -3.71
C LYS A 83 6.51 -11.21 -3.63
N VAL A 84 7.11 -11.71 -2.56
CA VAL A 84 7.27 -13.15 -2.31
C VAL A 84 5.92 -13.83 -2.20
N LEU A 85 5.02 -13.30 -1.35
CA LEU A 85 3.67 -13.83 -1.18
C LEU A 85 2.87 -13.81 -2.48
N PHE A 86 3.05 -12.77 -3.31
CA PHE A 86 2.41 -12.75 -4.62
C PHE A 86 2.90 -13.89 -5.51
N VAL A 87 4.21 -14.14 -5.58
CA VAL A 87 4.76 -15.26 -6.36
C VAL A 87 4.26 -16.59 -5.80
N MET A 88 4.24 -16.76 -4.48
CA MET A 88 3.72 -17.98 -3.84
C MET A 88 2.25 -18.23 -4.20
N GLU A 89 1.41 -17.19 -4.20
CA GLU A 89 0.02 -17.31 -4.62
C GLU A 89 -0.15 -17.69 -6.09
N VAL A 90 0.69 -17.14 -6.98
CA VAL A 90 0.65 -17.53 -8.40
C VAL A 90 1.03 -18.99 -8.56
N LEU A 91 2.09 -19.46 -7.89
CA LEU A 91 2.50 -20.86 -7.91
C LEU A 91 1.41 -21.77 -7.33
N LYS A 92 0.73 -21.38 -6.25
CA LYS A 92 -0.39 -22.15 -5.66
C LYS A 92 -1.53 -22.43 -6.67
N LYS A 93 -1.70 -21.58 -7.69
CA LYS A 93 -2.74 -21.75 -8.72
C LYS A 93 -2.34 -22.69 -9.86
N GLU A 94 -1.04 -22.97 -10.01
CA GLU A 94 -0.50 -23.80 -11.07
C GLU A 94 -0.44 -25.28 -10.65
N PRO A 95 -0.58 -26.24 -11.58
CA PRO A 95 -0.39 -27.64 -11.29
C PRO A 95 1.05 -27.90 -10.83
N GLU A 96 1.23 -28.77 -9.83
CA GLU A 96 2.54 -29.09 -9.23
C GLU A 96 3.28 -27.87 -8.64
N MET A 97 2.62 -26.71 -8.48
CA MET A 97 3.21 -25.45 -8.02
C MET A 97 4.45 -25.01 -8.80
N ILE A 98 4.42 -25.26 -10.12
CA ILE A 98 5.52 -24.99 -11.04
C ILE A 98 5.03 -24.09 -12.18
N ILE A 99 5.82 -23.07 -12.52
CA ILE A 99 5.53 -22.17 -13.63
C ILE A 99 6.78 -21.83 -14.44
N ALA A 100 6.63 -21.70 -15.76
CA ALA A 100 7.70 -21.16 -16.60
C ALA A 100 7.95 -19.69 -16.21
N VAL A 101 9.23 -19.28 -16.05
CA VAL A 101 9.56 -17.91 -15.65
C VAL A 101 9.01 -16.87 -16.64
N ARG A 102 8.89 -17.23 -17.92
CA ARG A 102 8.27 -16.39 -18.97
C ARG A 102 6.79 -16.09 -18.70
N ASN A 103 6.06 -17.04 -18.11
CA ASN A 103 4.66 -16.83 -17.74
C ASN A 103 4.57 -16.00 -16.46
N LEU A 104 5.50 -16.21 -15.52
CA LEU A 104 5.59 -15.39 -14.31
C LEU A 104 5.87 -13.91 -14.63
N ASP A 105 6.64 -13.63 -15.69
CA ASP A 105 6.90 -12.27 -16.18
C ASP A 105 5.63 -11.51 -16.60
N GLN A 106 4.52 -12.19 -16.90
CA GLN A 106 3.22 -11.55 -17.19
C GLN A 106 2.67 -10.81 -15.97
N TYR A 107 2.97 -11.31 -14.77
CA TYR A 107 2.51 -10.76 -13.50
C TYR A 107 3.42 -9.66 -12.94
N ARG A 108 4.43 -9.24 -13.69
CA ARG A 108 5.47 -8.30 -13.25
C ARG A 108 4.94 -6.95 -12.75
N ARG A 109 3.86 -6.45 -13.35
CA ARG A 109 3.18 -5.22 -12.90
C ARG A 109 2.53 -5.40 -11.53
N GLN A 110 1.98 -6.59 -11.26
CA GLN A 110 1.30 -6.93 -10.00
C GLN A 110 2.31 -7.23 -8.89
N ILE A 111 3.43 -7.87 -9.22
CA ILE A 111 4.59 -8.04 -8.32
C ILE A 111 5.26 -6.68 -8.02
N ASN A 112 4.93 -5.60 -8.75
CA ASN A 112 5.57 -4.30 -8.60
C ASN A 112 7.11 -4.41 -8.73
N TYR A 113 7.55 -5.12 -9.77
CA TYR A 113 8.96 -5.34 -10.09
C TYR A 113 9.29 -4.73 -11.47
N PRO A 114 9.59 -3.42 -11.55
CA PRO A 114 9.78 -2.74 -12.83
C PRO A 114 10.98 -3.27 -13.62
N LYS A 115 11.02 -2.98 -14.93
CA LYS A 115 12.25 -3.15 -15.74
C LYS A 115 13.25 -2.06 -15.33
N PRO A 116 14.57 -2.32 -15.32
CA PRO A 116 15.28 -3.43 -15.99
C PRO A 116 15.55 -4.71 -15.18
N HIS A 117 15.28 -4.73 -13.86
CA HIS A 117 15.73 -5.83 -12.98
C HIS A 117 15.17 -7.21 -13.36
N LYS A 118 15.95 -8.29 -13.41
CA LYS A 118 15.41 -9.59 -13.85
C LYS A 118 14.66 -10.28 -12.71
N LEU A 119 13.47 -10.81 -13.01
CA LEU A 119 12.67 -11.55 -12.02
C LEU A 119 13.43 -12.79 -11.50
N THR A 120 14.26 -13.39 -12.36
CA THR A 120 15.19 -14.46 -11.99
C THR A 120 16.11 -14.08 -10.84
N ASP A 121 16.58 -12.83 -10.79
CA ASP A 121 17.51 -12.36 -9.76
C ASP A 121 16.79 -12.21 -8.42
N PHE A 122 15.51 -11.85 -8.45
CA PHE A 122 14.66 -11.83 -7.27
C PHE A 122 14.39 -13.25 -6.74
N LEU A 123 14.06 -14.20 -7.62
CA LEU A 123 13.81 -15.60 -7.24
C LEU A 123 15.08 -16.24 -6.65
N ARG A 124 16.25 -16.00 -7.25
CA ARG A 124 17.55 -16.48 -6.74
C ARG A 124 17.90 -15.97 -5.35
N LYS A 125 17.31 -14.86 -4.90
CA LYS A 125 17.51 -14.33 -3.53
C LYS A 125 16.69 -15.08 -2.49
N SER A 126 15.76 -15.96 -2.89
CA SER A 126 14.92 -16.72 -1.96
C SER A 126 15.01 -18.23 -2.25
N PRO A 127 16.21 -18.83 -2.24
CA PRO A 127 16.40 -20.23 -2.63
C PRO A 127 15.70 -21.23 -1.71
N LYS A 128 15.38 -20.82 -0.48
CA LYS A 128 14.60 -21.63 0.47
C LYS A 128 13.12 -21.71 0.13
N LEU A 129 12.61 -20.78 -0.67
CA LEU A 129 11.19 -20.71 -1.05
C LEU A 129 10.97 -21.14 -2.50
N PHE A 130 11.93 -20.85 -3.39
CA PHE A 130 11.79 -21.10 -4.83
C PHE A 130 12.96 -21.88 -5.39
N GLU A 131 12.65 -22.89 -6.20
CA GLU A 131 13.61 -23.68 -6.96
C GLU A 131 13.59 -23.25 -8.43
N LEU A 132 14.77 -22.99 -8.99
CA LEU A 132 14.93 -22.65 -10.41
C LEU A 132 15.67 -23.78 -11.12
N TYR A 133 15.05 -24.32 -12.17
CA TYR A 133 15.65 -25.37 -12.98
C TYR A 133 15.41 -25.13 -14.48
N LYS A 134 16.28 -25.71 -15.30
CA LYS A 134 16.17 -25.64 -16.77
C LYS A 134 15.69 -26.98 -17.29
N ASP A 135 14.70 -26.95 -18.17
CA ASP A 135 14.29 -28.12 -18.93
C ASP A 135 15.32 -28.47 -20.02
N GLN A 136 15.22 -29.67 -20.61
CA GLN A 136 16.03 -30.16 -21.73
C GLN A 136 16.03 -29.19 -22.92
N ARG A 137 14.95 -28.41 -23.09
CA ARG A 137 14.81 -27.37 -24.12
C ARG A 137 15.44 -26.03 -23.74
N GLY A 138 16.09 -25.93 -22.59
CA GLY A 138 16.71 -24.71 -22.07
C GLY A 138 15.73 -23.68 -21.48
N VAL A 139 14.44 -24.03 -21.35
CA VAL A 139 13.43 -23.16 -20.73
C VAL A 139 13.62 -23.14 -19.22
N LEU A 140 13.61 -21.95 -18.62
CA LEU A 140 13.75 -21.77 -17.17
C LEU A 140 12.38 -21.84 -16.49
N TRP A 141 12.28 -22.73 -15.50
CA TRP A 141 11.11 -22.97 -14.67
C TRP A 141 11.38 -22.53 -13.24
N CYS A 142 10.31 -22.14 -12.55
CA CYS A 142 10.29 -21.81 -11.14
C CYS A 142 9.29 -22.75 -10.46
N GLY A 143 9.75 -23.52 -9.48
CA GLY A 143 8.91 -24.34 -8.61
C GLY A 143 8.93 -23.81 -7.18
N MET A 144 7.92 -24.22 -6.40
CA MET A 144 7.93 -24.07 -4.95
C MET A 144 8.85 -25.13 -4.32
N THR A 145 9.61 -24.77 -3.29
CA THR A 145 10.33 -25.75 -2.47
C THR A 145 9.38 -26.46 -1.51
N LYS A 146 9.79 -27.59 -0.92
CA LYS A 146 9.02 -28.23 0.18
C LYS A 146 8.77 -27.29 1.36
N GLU A 147 9.78 -26.50 1.74
CA GLU A 147 9.65 -25.50 2.81
C GLU A 147 8.62 -24.42 2.44
N GLY A 148 8.58 -23.97 1.19
CA GLY A 148 7.56 -23.04 0.68
C GLY A 148 6.16 -23.63 0.65
N GLU A 149 6.01 -24.90 0.28
CA GLU A 149 4.73 -25.63 0.33
C GLU A 149 4.19 -25.76 1.75
N ASP A 150 5.06 -26.09 2.70
CA ASP A 150 4.67 -26.22 4.11
C ASP A 150 4.24 -24.87 4.70
N LEU A 151 4.88 -23.77 4.30
CA LEU A 151 4.44 -22.41 4.65
C LEU A 151 3.07 -22.07 4.07
N LEU A 152 2.74 -22.51 2.85
CA LEU A 152 1.42 -22.30 2.26
C LEU A 152 0.32 -23.06 3.01
N LYS A 153 0.60 -24.31 3.43
CA LYS A 153 -0.32 -25.09 4.26
C LYS A 153 -0.50 -24.47 5.64
N GLU A 154 0.58 -23.95 6.22
CA GLU A 154 0.55 -23.22 7.47
C GLU A 154 -0.28 -21.93 7.35
N GLU A 155 -0.13 -21.16 6.27
CA GLU A 155 -0.94 -19.96 6.01
C GLU A 155 -2.43 -20.28 5.96
N GLU A 156 -2.80 -21.32 5.23
CA GLU A 156 -4.19 -21.74 5.05
C GLU A 156 -4.84 -22.12 6.39
N ARG A 157 -4.14 -22.93 7.20
CA ARG A 157 -4.57 -23.27 8.56
C ARG A 157 -4.75 -22.02 9.44
N LEU A 158 -3.80 -21.09 9.41
CA LEU A 158 -3.87 -19.86 10.21
C LEU A 158 -5.01 -18.94 9.77
N ILE A 159 -5.33 -18.90 8.48
CA ILE A 159 -6.48 -18.15 7.97
C ILE A 159 -7.80 -18.76 8.45
N GLU A 160 -7.89 -20.10 8.44
CA GLU A 160 -9.06 -20.82 8.97
C GLU A 160 -9.24 -20.60 10.48
N GLU A 161 -8.17 -20.73 11.27
CA GLU A 161 -8.18 -20.48 12.71
C GLU A 161 -8.58 -19.03 13.06
N ASN A 162 -8.22 -18.06 12.21
CA ASN A 162 -8.55 -16.64 12.40
C ASN A 162 -9.86 -16.21 11.72
N ALA A 163 -10.60 -17.14 11.10
CA ALA A 163 -11.74 -16.80 10.25
C ALA A 163 -12.87 -16.09 11.03
N ASP A 164 -13.16 -16.52 12.25
CA ASP A 164 -14.18 -15.89 13.10
C ASP A 164 -13.82 -14.45 13.46
N LYS A 165 -12.56 -14.19 13.78
CA LYS A 165 -12.08 -12.84 14.08
C LYS A 165 -12.12 -11.94 12.84
N ALA A 166 -11.80 -12.49 11.68
CA ALA A 166 -11.94 -11.78 10.42
C ALA A 166 -13.42 -11.48 10.10
N ALA A 167 -14.34 -12.39 10.42
CA ALA A 167 -15.79 -12.17 10.28
C ALA A 167 -16.29 -11.06 11.22
N GLU A 168 -15.82 -11.02 12.47
CA GLU A 168 -16.08 -9.91 13.40
C GLU A 168 -15.62 -8.57 12.78
N PHE A 169 -14.39 -8.50 12.29
CA PHE A 169 -13.85 -7.27 11.70
C PHE A 169 -14.61 -6.83 10.46
N VAL A 170 -14.94 -7.75 9.55
CA VAL A 170 -15.78 -7.43 8.38
C VAL A 170 -17.15 -6.91 8.83
N THR A 171 -17.77 -7.55 9.82
CA THR A 171 -19.06 -7.10 10.37
C THR A 171 -18.97 -5.70 10.96
N ARG A 172 -17.94 -5.42 11.77
CA ARG A 172 -17.69 -4.10 12.35
C ARG A 172 -17.43 -3.04 11.28
N ILE A 173 -16.74 -3.39 10.20
CA ILE A 173 -16.53 -2.49 9.06
C ILE A 173 -17.86 -2.15 8.38
N LEU A 174 -18.75 -3.14 8.19
CA LEU A 174 -20.12 -2.89 7.69
C LEU A 174 -20.93 -2.05 8.68
N MET A 175 -20.78 -2.26 9.98
CA MET A 175 -21.45 -1.46 11.00
C MET A 175 -21.07 0.03 10.94
N MET A 176 -19.84 0.36 10.54
CA MET A 176 -19.40 1.74 10.32
C MET A 176 -19.85 2.35 8.99
N SER A 177 -20.26 1.54 8.01
CA SER A 177 -20.61 2.04 6.69
C SER A 177 -22.02 2.64 6.63
N VAL A 178 -22.21 3.54 5.67
CA VAL A 178 -23.53 4.03 5.25
C VAL A 178 -24.35 2.85 4.73
N ASP A 179 -25.64 2.83 5.06
CA ASP A 179 -26.59 1.75 4.75
C ASP A 179 -26.15 0.35 5.22
N LYS A 180 -25.12 0.26 6.07
CA LYS A 180 -24.54 -1.00 6.56
C LYS A 180 -24.15 -2.00 5.47
N ARG A 181 -23.74 -1.47 4.32
CA ARG A 181 -23.28 -2.25 3.16
C ARG A 181 -21.99 -1.70 2.58
N LEU A 182 -21.24 -2.55 1.90
CA LEU A 182 -20.04 -2.17 1.15
C LEU A 182 -19.94 -2.97 -0.16
N PRO A 183 -19.40 -2.38 -1.24
CA PRO A 183 -19.16 -3.14 -2.47
C PRO A 183 -18.22 -4.31 -2.21
N LEU A 184 -18.64 -5.52 -2.60
CA LEU A 184 -17.91 -6.76 -2.34
C LEU A 184 -16.52 -6.74 -2.98
N GLU A 185 -16.44 -6.19 -4.20
CA GLU A 185 -15.19 -6.03 -4.95
C GLU A 185 -14.19 -5.16 -4.19
N LYS A 186 -14.64 -4.09 -3.53
CA LYS A 186 -13.75 -3.23 -2.76
C LYS A 186 -13.13 -4.03 -1.62
N ILE A 187 -13.91 -4.80 -0.85
CA ILE A 187 -13.38 -5.62 0.25
C ILE A 187 -12.35 -6.63 -0.25
N ALA A 188 -12.62 -7.29 -1.38
CA ALA A 188 -11.72 -8.26 -1.98
C ALA A 188 -10.33 -7.69 -2.34
N HIS A 189 -10.26 -6.41 -2.73
CA HIS A 189 -9.00 -5.77 -3.16
C HIS A 189 -7.93 -5.72 -2.07
N PHE A 190 -8.30 -5.74 -0.79
CA PHE A 190 -7.37 -5.65 0.34
C PHE A 190 -7.52 -6.82 1.31
N ARG A 191 -8.04 -7.95 0.84
CA ARG A 191 -8.14 -9.20 1.62
C ARG A 191 -6.86 -9.52 2.40
N ARG A 192 -5.68 -9.26 1.81
CA ARG A 192 -4.36 -9.51 2.43
C ARG A 192 -4.02 -8.58 3.59
N ASP A 193 -4.64 -7.40 3.69
CA ASP A 193 -4.43 -6.48 4.81
C ASP A 193 -5.32 -6.88 6.01
N PHE A 194 -6.44 -7.56 5.77
CA PHE A 194 -7.39 -8.03 6.80
C PHE A 194 -7.27 -9.53 7.13
N GLY A 195 -6.44 -10.28 6.40
CA GLY A 195 -6.27 -11.72 6.62
C GLY A 195 -7.40 -12.56 6.06
N LEU A 196 -8.09 -12.05 5.03
CA LEU A 196 -9.18 -12.76 4.35
C LEU A 196 -8.63 -13.72 3.27
N PRO A 197 -9.28 -14.88 3.08
CA PRO A 197 -8.80 -15.91 2.15
C PRO A 197 -8.98 -15.51 0.67
N LEU A 198 -8.39 -16.32 -0.23
CA LEU A 198 -8.47 -16.11 -1.68
C LEU A 198 -9.88 -16.27 -2.24
N ASP A 199 -10.62 -17.22 -1.70
CA ASP A 199 -12.01 -17.55 -2.04
C ASP A 199 -13.02 -16.68 -1.28
N PHE A 200 -12.56 -15.51 -0.77
CA PHE A 200 -13.39 -14.57 -0.02
C PHE A 200 -14.75 -14.34 -0.68
N ARG A 201 -14.76 -14.02 -1.98
CA ARG A 201 -15.97 -13.68 -2.73
C ARG A 201 -16.90 -14.87 -3.00
N THR A 202 -16.35 -16.07 -3.12
CA THR A 202 -17.08 -17.23 -3.65
C THR A 202 -17.56 -18.17 -2.56
N LYS A 203 -16.79 -18.33 -1.48
CA LYS A 203 -17.08 -19.30 -0.41
C LYS A 203 -17.18 -18.63 0.95
N TRP A 204 -16.13 -17.91 1.36
CA TRP A 204 -16.02 -17.41 2.72
C TRP A 204 -17.17 -16.48 3.14
N VAL A 205 -17.64 -15.60 2.24
CA VAL A 205 -18.77 -14.68 2.53
C VAL A 205 -20.09 -15.38 2.84
N TYR A 206 -20.26 -16.64 2.43
CA TYR A 206 -21.47 -17.42 2.69
C TYR A 206 -21.39 -18.26 3.97
N ASN A 207 -20.22 -18.30 4.64
CA ASN A 207 -20.03 -19.06 5.87
C ASN A 207 -20.59 -18.36 7.13
N TYR A 208 -20.94 -17.07 7.02
CA TYR A 208 -21.39 -16.24 8.14
C TYR A 208 -22.75 -15.55 7.88
N PRO A 209 -23.81 -16.32 7.50
CA PRO A 209 -25.11 -15.75 7.13
C PRO A 209 -25.80 -15.00 8.28
N GLN A 210 -25.43 -15.31 9.53
CA GLN A 210 -25.92 -14.61 10.73
C GLN A 210 -25.42 -13.16 10.83
N HIS A 211 -24.28 -12.85 10.20
CA HIS A 211 -23.63 -11.55 10.30
C HIS A 211 -23.89 -10.69 9.06
N PHE A 212 -23.72 -11.26 7.86
CA PHE A 212 -23.86 -10.53 6.61
C PHE A 212 -24.29 -11.44 5.47
N LYS A 213 -24.80 -10.82 4.40
CA LYS A 213 -25.25 -11.49 3.18
C LYS A 213 -24.79 -10.73 1.94
N VAL A 214 -24.69 -11.43 0.82
CA VAL A 214 -24.40 -10.81 -0.48
C VAL A 214 -25.72 -10.37 -1.13
N VAL A 215 -25.78 -9.13 -1.58
CA VAL A 215 -26.95 -8.53 -2.26
C VAL A 215 -26.48 -7.91 -3.57
N THR A 216 -27.17 -8.22 -4.66
CA THR A 216 -26.90 -7.62 -5.98
C THR A 216 -27.81 -6.41 -6.18
N SER A 217 -27.22 -5.26 -6.48
CA SER A 217 -27.96 -4.05 -6.82
C SER A 217 -28.53 -4.13 -8.24
N SER A 218 -29.47 -3.23 -8.58
CA SER A 218 -30.01 -3.08 -9.95
C SER A 218 -28.94 -2.93 -11.02
N ASP A 219 -27.80 -2.34 -10.65
CA ASP A 219 -26.69 -2.02 -11.54
C ASP A 219 -25.72 -3.20 -11.74
N GLY A 220 -26.07 -4.40 -11.23
CA GLY A 220 -25.24 -5.60 -11.30
C GLY A 220 -24.05 -5.63 -10.34
N VAL A 221 -23.90 -4.61 -9.49
CA VAL A 221 -22.84 -4.55 -8.48
C VAL A 221 -23.23 -5.36 -7.25
N GLU A 222 -22.34 -6.27 -6.84
CA GLU A 222 -22.49 -7.06 -5.62
C GLU A 222 -22.05 -6.25 -4.38
N TYR A 223 -22.89 -6.25 -3.36
CA TYR A 223 -22.65 -5.64 -2.05
C TYR A 223 -22.65 -6.73 -0.99
N LEU A 224 -21.80 -6.54 0.02
CA LEU A 224 -21.92 -7.24 1.28
C LEU A 224 -22.73 -6.35 2.23
N GLU A 225 -23.85 -6.87 2.74
CA GLU A 225 -24.82 -6.15 3.57
C GLU A 225 -24.90 -6.80 4.96
N LEU A 226 -24.92 -5.98 6.00
CA LEU A 226 -25.11 -6.42 7.38
C LEU A 226 -26.51 -7.03 7.56
N VAL A 227 -26.57 -8.21 8.20
CA VAL A 227 -27.84 -8.88 8.54
C VAL A 227 -28.27 -8.50 9.95
N THR A 228 -27.38 -8.67 10.92
CA THR A 228 -27.69 -8.46 12.34
C THR A 228 -26.74 -7.43 12.95
N TRP A 229 -27.29 -6.39 13.58
CA TRP A 229 -26.50 -5.46 14.38
C TRP A 229 -26.19 -6.07 15.75
N ASN A 230 -24.89 -6.22 16.07
CA ASN A 230 -24.45 -6.68 17.38
C ASN A 230 -23.94 -5.49 18.23
N PRO A 231 -24.67 -5.04 19.27
CA PRO A 231 -24.23 -3.94 20.13
C PRO A 231 -22.90 -4.20 20.84
N ALA A 232 -22.57 -5.46 21.14
CA ALA A 232 -21.31 -5.82 21.79
C ALA A 232 -20.07 -5.48 20.92
N TRP A 233 -20.27 -5.43 19.59
CA TRP A 233 -19.23 -5.10 18.63
C TRP A 233 -19.19 -3.61 18.25
N ALA A 234 -20.16 -2.83 18.73
CA ALA A 234 -20.26 -1.39 18.49
C ALA A 234 -19.41 -0.55 19.47
N ILE A 235 -18.25 -1.08 19.87
CA ILE A 235 -17.29 -0.43 20.78
C ILE A 235 -15.96 -0.31 20.02
N SER A 236 -15.48 0.91 19.81
CA SER A 236 -14.21 1.12 19.09
C SER A 236 -13.01 0.56 19.85
N GLU A 237 -11.95 0.20 19.15
CA GLU A 237 -10.70 -0.26 19.78
C GLU A 237 -10.08 0.83 20.67
N LEU A 238 -10.32 2.11 20.35
CA LEU A 238 -9.96 3.23 21.21
C LEU A 238 -10.78 3.24 22.52
N GLU A 239 -12.11 3.05 22.43
CA GLU A 239 -12.98 2.95 23.60
C GLU A 239 -12.60 1.77 24.51
N LYS A 240 -12.35 0.59 23.91
CA LYS A 240 -11.91 -0.60 24.66
C LYS A 240 -10.63 -0.34 25.46
N LYS A 241 -9.63 0.29 24.84
CA LYS A 241 -8.36 0.63 25.50
C LYS A 241 -8.51 1.71 26.58
N ALA A 242 -9.29 2.76 26.30
CA ALA A 242 -9.38 3.91 27.19
C ALA A 242 -10.29 3.67 28.41
N LEU A 243 -11.38 2.91 28.23
CA LEU A 243 -12.39 2.68 29.25
C LEU A 243 -12.33 1.26 29.86
N GLY A 244 -11.44 0.40 29.36
CA GLY A 244 -11.35 -1.00 29.80
C GLY A 244 -12.62 -1.81 29.53
N LEU A 245 -13.46 -1.36 28.59
CA LEU A 245 -14.72 -2.01 28.25
C LEU A 245 -14.47 -3.34 27.56
N THR A 246 -15.24 -4.34 27.96
CA THR A 246 -15.28 -5.67 27.34
C THR A 246 -16.62 -5.86 26.63
N GLU A 247 -16.72 -6.81 25.73
CA GLU A 247 -17.92 -7.11 24.92
C GLU A 247 -19.18 -7.47 25.76
N LYS A 248 -19.05 -7.54 27.08
CA LYS A 248 -20.14 -7.81 28.04
C LYS A 248 -20.82 -6.54 28.57
N SER A 249 -20.23 -5.35 28.38
CA SER A 249 -20.88 -4.10 28.79
C SER A 249 -21.91 -3.68 27.75
N ALA A 250 -23.16 -3.50 28.15
CA ALA A 250 -24.18 -2.87 27.30
C ALA A 250 -23.74 -1.42 26.99
N HIS A 251 -23.17 -1.22 25.81
CA HIS A 251 -22.67 0.08 25.34
C HIS A 251 -23.53 0.58 24.20
N THR A 252 -23.97 1.83 24.30
CA THR A 252 -24.68 2.49 23.20
C THR A 252 -23.71 3.44 22.52
N PRO A 253 -23.40 3.25 21.22
CA PRO A 253 -22.51 4.15 20.52
C PRO A 253 -23.13 5.55 20.45
N GLY A 254 -22.35 6.56 20.83
CA GLY A 254 -22.85 7.93 20.95
C GLY A 254 -21.75 8.98 20.84
N LEU A 255 -21.92 10.08 21.56
CA LEU A 255 -20.93 11.15 21.62
C LEU A 255 -19.78 10.77 22.56
N LEU A 256 -18.56 10.83 22.05
CA LEU A 256 -17.32 10.50 22.75
C LEU A 256 -16.45 11.74 22.92
N SER A 257 -15.64 11.76 23.98
CA SER A 257 -14.61 12.78 24.21
C SER A 257 -13.28 12.15 24.60
N LEU A 258 -12.94 11.03 23.95
CA LEU A 258 -11.71 10.29 24.21
C LEU A 258 -10.52 10.87 23.45
N PRO A 259 -9.34 11.01 24.08
CA PRO A 259 -8.12 11.39 23.40
C PRO A 259 -7.52 10.19 22.66
N PHE A 260 -6.90 10.44 21.52
CA PHE A 260 -6.09 9.47 20.79
C PHE A 260 -4.69 9.36 21.40
N PRO A 261 -4.13 8.16 21.56
CA PRO A 261 -2.73 7.97 21.87
C PRO A 261 -1.84 8.68 20.85
N LEU A 262 -0.83 9.41 21.34
CA LEU A 262 0.10 10.17 20.51
C LEU A 262 1.52 9.60 20.67
N LYS A 263 2.15 9.25 19.55
CA LYS A 263 3.58 8.96 19.49
C LYS A 263 4.22 9.87 18.44
N PHE A 264 5.24 10.62 18.86
CA PHE A 264 6.04 11.47 17.99
C PHE A 264 7.47 10.93 17.94
N PRO A 265 8.19 11.04 16.80
CA PRO A 265 9.58 10.67 16.76
C PRO A 265 10.40 11.67 17.58
N SER A 266 11.49 11.17 18.16
CA SER A 266 12.37 11.91 19.08
C SER A 266 12.91 13.22 18.49
N ASN A 267 13.08 13.28 17.17
CA ASN A 267 13.57 14.46 16.44
C ASN A 267 12.49 15.53 16.15
N PHE A 268 11.21 15.27 16.45
CA PHE A 268 10.12 16.19 16.09
C PHE A 268 9.97 17.33 17.10
N LYS A 269 10.89 18.31 17.05
CA LYS A 269 10.87 19.49 17.94
C LYS A 269 9.69 20.45 17.70
N LYS A 270 8.88 20.24 16.64
CA LYS A 270 7.73 21.09 16.31
C LYS A 270 6.49 20.81 17.17
N VAL A 271 6.47 19.76 18.00
CA VAL A 271 5.34 19.50 18.94
C VAL A 271 5.07 20.73 19.80
N TYR A 272 6.11 21.37 20.33
CA TYR A 272 5.99 22.57 21.17
C TYR A 272 5.28 23.75 20.49
N ARG A 273 5.39 23.89 19.15
CA ARG A 273 4.70 24.95 18.40
C ARG A 273 3.22 24.65 18.15
N TYR A 274 2.82 23.38 18.17
CA TYR A 274 1.45 22.94 17.86
C TYR A 274 0.72 22.35 19.06
N GLY A 275 1.34 22.34 20.25
CA GLY A 275 0.82 21.74 21.47
C GLY A 275 -0.61 22.13 21.79
N GLY A 276 -0.92 23.44 21.86
CA GLY A 276 -2.29 23.90 22.15
C GLY A 276 -3.33 23.48 21.09
N LYS A 277 -2.95 23.35 19.82
CA LYS A 277 -3.86 22.85 18.77
C LYS A 277 -4.10 21.35 18.90
N ILE A 278 -3.07 20.59 19.30
CA ILE A 278 -3.17 19.16 19.57
C ILE A 278 -4.06 18.94 20.79
N GLU A 279 -3.83 19.67 21.88
CA GLU A 279 -4.61 19.58 23.11
C GLU A 279 -6.08 19.93 22.87
N HIS A 280 -6.37 21.03 22.17
CA HIS A 280 -7.74 21.39 21.80
C HIS A 280 -8.40 20.27 20.99
N PHE A 281 -7.69 19.70 20.00
CA PHE A 281 -8.21 18.57 19.22
C PHE A 281 -8.49 17.34 20.09
N GLN A 282 -7.62 17.02 21.04
CA GLN A 282 -7.81 15.89 21.95
C GLN A 282 -9.05 16.05 22.83
N LYS A 283 -9.38 17.28 23.27
CA LYS A 283 -10.57 17.58 24.10
C LYS A 283 -11.89 17.67 23.34
N LEU A 284 -11.88 17.77 22.00
CA LEU A 284 -13.12 17.87 21.22
C LEU A 284 -13.98 16.63 21.37
N SER A 285 -15.30 16.79 21.48
CA SER A 285 -16.22 15.67 21.33
C SER A 285 -16.36 15.26 19.86
N TYR A 286 -16.76 14.01 19.62
CA TYR A 286 -17.03 13.46 18.30
C TYR A 286 -17.96 12.26 18.40
N LEU A 287 -18.70 11.96 17.34
CA LEU A 287 -19.56 10.77 17.29
C LEU A 287 -18.71 9.51 17.13
N SER A 288 -19.08 8.44 17.83
CA SER A 288 -18.50 7.11 17.68
C SER A 288 -18.49 6.66 16.21
N PRO A 289 -17.48 5.88 15.76
CA PRO A 289 -17.47 5.29 14.42
C PRO A 289 -18.74 4.49 14.09
N TYR A 290 -19.36 3.89 15.11
CA TYR A 290 -20.58 3.08 15.00
C TYR A 290 -21.87 3.88 15.18
N ALA A 291 -21.79 5.13 15.62
CA ALA A 291 -22.94 6.01 15.70
C ALA A 291 -23.33 6.51 14.31
N ASP A 292 -24.62 6.77 14.13
CA ASP A 292 -25.14 7.31 12.88
C ASP A 292 -24.56 8.72 12.62
N ALA A 293 -24.11 8.92 11.38
CA ALA A 293 -23.47 10.15 10.93
C ALA A 293 -24.36 10.98 10.02
N THR A 294 -25.59 10.53 9.72
CA THR A 294 -26.55 11.30 8.93
C THR A 294 -26.97 12.55 9.70
N GLY A 295 -26.36 13.68 9.37
CA GLY A 295 -26.58 14.96 10.07
C GLY A 295 -25.30 15.68 10.47
N LEU A 296 -24.14 15.01 10.40
CA LEU A 296 -22.87 15.64 10.72
C LEU A 296 -22.46 16.63 9.62
N GLN A 297 -22.29 17.90 10.00
CA GLN A 297 -21.96 18.96 9.04
C GLN A 297 -20.56 18.77 8.45
N ALA A 298 -20.48 18.59 7.13
CA ALA A 298 -19.21 18.45 6.43
C ALA A 298 -18.30 19.68 6.65
N GLY A 299 -17.05 19.43 7.03
CA GLY A 299 -16.05 20.47 7.29
C GLY A 299 -16.05 21.04 8.71
N SER A 300 -16.94 20.57 9.59
CA SER A 300 -16.86 20.88 11.02
C SER A 300 -15.64 20.20 11.67
N LYS A 301 -15.20 20.70 12.84
CA LYS A 301 -14.09 20.06 13.59
C LYS A 301 -14.47 18.67 14.10
N GLU A 302 -15.74 18.47 14.44
CA GLU A 302 -16.30 17.18 14.89
C GLU A 302 -16.32 16.17 13.75
N PHE A 303 -16.66 16.61 12.54
CA PHE A 303 -16.57 15.82 11.32
C PHE A 303 -15.15 15.32 11.04
N ASP A 304 -14.17 16.23 11.11
CA ASP A 304 -12.76 15.88 10.97
C ASP A 304 -12.31 14.90 12.07
N LYS A 305 -12.75 15.09 13.32
CA LYS A 305 -12.39 14.22 14.44
C LYS A 305 -13.02 12.83 14.33
N ARG A 306 -14.29 12.74 13.92
CA ARG A 306 -14.94 11.45 13.61
C ARG A 306 -14.21 10.71 12.49
N ALA A 307 -13.81 11.41 11.42
CA ALA A 307 -13.06 10.78 10.34
C ALA A 307 -11.71 10.22 10.83
N VAL A 308 -11.03 10.91 11.75
CA VAL A 308 -9.84 10.37 12.44
C VAL A 308 -10.18 9.12 13.24
N ALA A 309 -11.29 9.11 13.98
CA ALA A 309 -11.74 7.95 14.74
C ALA A 309 -12.04 6.73 13.85
N VAL A 310 -12.75 6.93 12.74
CA VAL A 310 -13.05 5.89 11.75
C VAL A 310 -11.77 5.31 11.13
N MET A 311 -10.81 6.17 10.75
CA MET A 311 -9.53 5.70 10.20
C MET A 311 -8.71 4.94 11.23
N HIS A 312 -8.72 5.38 12.49
CA HIS A 312 -8.07 4.70 13.60
C HIS A 312 -8.68 3.30 13.80
N GLU A 313 -10.01 3.22 13.79
CA GLU A 313 -10.74 1.95 13.93
C GLU A 313 -10.44 0.99 12.77
N LEU A 314 -10.55 1.48 11.52
CA LEU A 314 -10.27 0.67 10.33
C LEU A 314 -8.82 0.17 10.29
N LEU A 315 -7.86 1.02 10.61
CA LEU A 315 -6.45 0.61 10.71
C LEU A 315 -6.23 -0.40 11.83
N SER A 316 -6.98 -0.29 12.93
CA SER A 316 -6.91 -1.25 14.03
C SER A 316 -7.34 -2.65 13.63
N PHE A 317 -8.16 -2.82 12.59
CA PHE A 317 -8.52 -4.16 12.07
C PHE A 317 -7.51 -4.75 11.08
N THR A 318 -6.65 -3.92 10.49
CA THR A 318 -5.60 -4.43 9.60
C THR A 318 -4.55 -5.19 10.42
N MET A 319 -4.05 -6.31 9.87
CA MET A 319 -3.12 -7.18 10.59
C MET A 319 -1.82 -6.46 10.97
N GLU A 320 -1.33 -5.57 10.09
CA GLU A 320 -0.12 -4.78 10.32
C GLU A 320 -0.42 -3.40 10.92
N LYS A 321 -1.66 -3.06 11.25
CA LYS A 321 -2.05 -1.70 11.68
C LYS A 321 -1.58 -0.62 10.68
N ARG A 322 -1.59 -1.00 9.39
CA ARG A 322 -1.07 -0.26 8.24
C ARG A 322 -1.98 -0.50 7.05
N LEU A 323 -2.23 0.54 6.25
CA LEU A 323 -2.97 0.43 5.00
C LEU A 323 -2.43 1.38 3.95
N VAL A 324 -2.61 1.06 2.66
CA VAL A 324 -2.31 2.01 1.58
C VAL A 324 -3.36 3.14 1.58
N THR A 325 -2.92 4.38 1.43
CA THR A 325 -3.81 5.55 1.55
C THR A 325 -4.90 5.57 0.48
N ASP A 326 -4.61 5.04 -0.71
CA ASP A 326 -5.57 4.90 -1.81
C ASP A 326 -6.79 4.04 -1.39
N HIS A 327 -6.60 3.03 -0.54
CA HIS A 327 -7.71 2.22 -0.05
C HIS A 327 -8.63 3.03 0.86
N LEU A 328 -8.08 3.88 1.73
CA LEU A 328 -8.89 4.77 2.56
C LEU A 328 -9.68 5.78 1.72
N THR A 329 -9.08 6.32 0.65
CA THR A 329 -9.79 7.27 -0.21
C THR A 329 -10.89 6.58 -1.04
N HIS A 330 -10.74 5.30 -1.35
CA HIS A 330 -11.76 4.50 -2.04
C HIS A 330 -13.04 4.27 -1.22
N PHE A 331 -12.96 4.28 0.12
CA PHE A 331 -14.12 4.15 1.03
C PHE A 331 -14.66 5.47 1.58
N ARG A 332 -14.18 6.58 1.04
CA ARG A 332 -14.50 7.89 1.58
C ARG A 332 -16.00 8.16 1.64
N ARG A 333 -16.77 7.67 0.66
CA ARG A 333 -18.22 7.86 0.61
C ARG A 333 -18.92 6.99 1.64
N GLU A 334 -18.52 5.73 1.71
CA GLU A 334 -19.12 4.70 2.55
C GLU A 334 -18.90 4.96 4.04
N PHE A 335 -17.79 5.60 4.44
CA PHE A 335 -17.54 5.94 5.85
C PHE A 335 -17.75 7.42 6.20
N VAL A 336 -18.28 8.22 5.27
CA VAL A 336 -18.55 9.65 5.48
C VAL A 336 -17.27 10.41 5.88
N MET A 337 -16.26 10.39 5.01
CA MET A 337 -14.95 11.02 5.25
C MET A 337 -14.70 12.27 4.38
N PRO A 338 -13.84 13.21 4.82
CA PRO A 338 -13.49 14.42 4.06
C PRO A 338 -12.79 14.13 2.73
N GLN A 339 -13.01 14.98 1.73
CA GLN A 339 -12.37 14.90 0.41
C GLN A 339 -10.83 14.94 0.49
N LYS A 340 -10.28 15.76 1.39
CA LYS A 340 -8.83 15.99 1.53
C LYS A 340 -8.21 15.10 2.62
N LEU A 341 -8.45 13.78 2.54
CA LEU A 341 -8.03 12.82 3.56
C LEU A 341 -6.53 12.85 3.85
N MET A 342 -5.69 12.97 2.82
CA MET A 342 -4.24 13.09 2.98
C MET A 342 -3.84 14.30 3.83
N ARG A 343 -4.56 15.42 3.72
CA ARG A 343 -4.30 16.61 4.56
C ARG A 343 -4.62 16.34 6.02
N LEU A 344 -5.66 15.53 6.29
CA LEU A 344 -6.04 15.13 7.64
C LEU A 344 -4.98 14.20 8.25
N LEU A 345 -4.55 13.17 7.51
CA LEU A 345 -3.46 12.27 7.94
C LEU A 345 -2.17 13.03 8.28
N LEU A 346 -1.71 13.92 7.40
CA LEU A 346 -0.49 14.71 7.62
C LEU A 346 -0.62 15.75 8.74
N LYS A 347 -1.85 16.20 9.05
CA LYS A 347 -2.14 17.12 10.15
C LYS A 347 -2.07 16.38 11.50
N HIS A 348 -2.56 15.15 11.56
CA HIS A 348 -2.62 14.32 12.76
C HIS A 348 -1.47 13.31 12.85
N PHE A 349 -0.26 13.79 12.61
CA PHE A 349 0.96 12.99 12.52
C PHE A 349 1.31 12.19 13.79
N GLY A 350 0.89 12.65 14.96
CA GLY A 350 1.12 11.91 16.22
C GLY A 350 0.27 10.64 16.34
N ILE A 351 -0.83 10.56 15.58
CA ILE A 351 -1.74 9.40 15.52
C ILE A 351 -1.40 8.54 14.30
N PHE A 352 -1.16 9.20 13.16
CA PHE A 352 -0.89 8.54 11.89
C PHE A 352 0.47 8.89 11.33
N TYR A 353 1.24 7.88 10.95
CA TYR A 353 2.43 8.07 10.13
C TYR A 353 2.11 7.81 8.66
N VAL A 354 2.54 8.69 7.75
CA VAL A 354 2.41 8.45 6.30
C VAL A 354 3.81 8.23 5.73
N SER A 355 4.08 7.00 5.32
CA SER A 355 5.29 6.64 4.60
C SER A 355 5.16 7.02 3.12
N GLU A 356 6.23 7.63 2.62
CA GLU A 356 6.42 7.97 1.21
C GLU A 356 7.28 6.94 0.47
N ARG A 357 7.70 5.89 1.15
CA ARG A 357 8.55 4.87 0.55
C ARG A 357 7.73 4.01 -0.39
N GLY A 358 7.98 4.19 -1.68
CA GLY A 358 7.46 3.34 -2.75
C GLY A 358 6.55 4.13 -3.69
N LYS A 359 5.82 3.40 -4.55
CA LYS A 359 4.93 4.01 -5.55
C LYS A 359 3.67 4.62 -4.94
N ARG A 360 3.20 4.08 -3.81
CA ARG A 360 1.97 4.48 -3.12
C ARG A 360 2.26 4.81 -1.66
N PHE A 361 1.55 5.80 -1.13
CA PHE A 361 1.66 6.20 0.27
C PHE A 361 1.02 5.17 1.18
N SER A 362 1.72 4.74 2.23
CA SER A 362 1.17 3.86 3.26
C SER A 362 0.96 4.64 4.55
N VAL A 363 -0.20 4.49 5.17
CA VAL A 363 -0.49 5.04 6.49
C VAL A 363 -0.36 3.97 7.55
N PHE A 364 0.22 4.34 8.69
CA PHE A 364 0.41 3.49 9.86
C PHE A 364 -0.26 4.13 11.06
N LEU A 365 -0.77 3.29 11.95
CA LEU A 365 -1.17 3.71 13.29
C LEU A 365 0.08 3.76 14.19
N THR A 366 0.47 4.93 14.68
CA THR A 366 1.73 5.10 15.41
C THR A 366 1.75 4.36 16.75
N GLU A 367 0.62 4.34 17.45
CA GLU A 367 0.49 3.66 18.75
C GLU A 367 0.73 2.15 18.69
N ALA A 368 0.54 1.53 17.53
CA ALA A 368 0.66 0.09 17.34
C ALA A 368 2.10 -0.40 17.27
N TYR A 369 3.06 0.51 17.15
CA TYR A 369 4.46 0.18 16.93
C TYR A 369 5.35 0.67 18.07
N GLU A 370 6.35 -0.14 18.39
CA GLU A 370 7.49 0.22 19.24
C GLU A 370 8.76 0.07 18.39
N GLY A 371 9.33 1.21 17.99
CA GLY A 371 10.35 1.24 16.94
C GLY A 371 9.85 0.59 15.64
N SER A 372 10.56 -0.44 15.17
CA SER A 372 10.24 -1.15 13.92
C SER A 372 9.43 -2.43 14.13
N MET A 373 8.98 -2.68 15.36
CA MET A 373 8.21 -3.88 15.72
C MET A 373 6.76 -3.52 16.02
N LEU A 374 5.84 -4.36 15.53
CA LEU A 374 4.43 -4.29 15.89
C LEU A 374 4.25 -4.84 17.31
N ILE A 375 3.51 -4.12 18.16
CA ILE A 375 3.32 -4.46 19.58
C ILE A 375 2.47 -5.73 19.71
N GLU A 376 1.30 -5.73 19.07
CA GLU A 376 0.36 -6.86 19.08
C GLU A 376 0.45 -7.61 17.76
N LYS A 377 1.04 -8.81 17.77
CA LYS A 377 1.22 -9.63 16.57
C LYS A 377 0.20 -10.77 16.56
N CYS A 378 -0.63 -10.83 15.51
CA CYS A 378 -1.43 -12.01 15.26
C CYS A 378 -0.58 -13.15 14.66
N PRO A 379 -1.03 -14.41 14.73
CA PRO A 379 -0.29 -15.55 14.18
C PRO A 379 0.10 -15.38 12.70
N LEU A 380 -0.75 -14.77 11.89
CA LEU A 380 -0.45 -14.47 10.47
C LEU A 380 0.71 -13.49 10.29
N ILE A 381 0.93 -12.54 11.22
CA ILE A 381 2.09 -11.66 11.18
C ILE A 381 3.37 -12.42 11.53
N LEU A 382 3.33 -13.30 12.52
CA LEU A 382 4.47 -14.14 12.88
C LEU A 382 4.86 -15.05 11.71
N TRP A 383 3.87 -15.61 11.02
CA TRP A 383 4.08 -16.37 9.79
C TRP A 383 4.72 -15.52 8.68
N LYS A 384 4.26 -14.27 8.45
CA LYS A 384 4.90 -13.35 7.50
C LYS A 384 6.35 -13.04 7.86
N GLU A 385 6.65 -12.87 9.14
CA GLU A 385 8.03 -12.67 9.63
C GLU A 385 8.90 -13.91 9.37
N LYS A 386 8.34 -15.11 9.57
CA LYS A 386 8.99 -16.39 9.21
C LYS A 386 9.29 -16.45 7.71
N VAL A 387 8.31 -16.16 6.84
CA VAL A 387 8.52 -16.09 5.38
C VAL A 387 9.64 -15.10 5.05
N LEU A 388 9.62 -13.90 5.64
CA LEU A 388 10.65 -12.89 5.40
C LEU A 388 12.06 -13.36 5.79
N SER A 389 12.18 -14.14 6.86
CA SER A 389 13.46 -14.69 7.34
C SER A 389 14.11 -15.67 6.37
N LEU A 390 13.30 -16.30 5.50
CA LEU A 390 13.74 -17.25 4.49
C LEU A 390 14.15 -16.56 3.19
N VAL A 391 13.79 -15.28 3.04
CA VAL A 391 14.25 -14.44 1.95
C VAL A 391 15.66 -13.96 2.28
N GLY A 392 16.60 -14.07 1.35
CA GLY A 392 17.96 -13.52 1.46
C GLY A 392 18.01 -11.99 1.43
N TYR A 393 16.99 -11.32 1.97
CA TYR A 393 16.93 -9.87 2.09
C TYR A 393 17.87 -9.41 3.20
N ARG A 394 19.13 -9.12 2.83
CA ARG A 394 19.99 -8.26 3.63
C ARG A 394 19.52 -6.83 3.37
N GLY A 395 18.82 -6.24 4.34
CA GLY A 395 18.34 -4.86 4.23
C GLY A 395 19.44 -3.94 3.73
N LYS A 396 19.17 -3.14 2.69
CA LYS A 396 20.14 -2.13 2.26
C LYS A 396 20.40 -1.21 3.46
N LYS A 397 21.60 -1.25 4.04
CA LYS A 397 22.15 -0.13 4.82
C LYS A 397 22.40 1.03 3.84
N LYS A 398 21.36 1.59 3.22
CA LYS A 398 21.51 2.93 2.67
C LYS A 398 21.80 3.80 3.89
N ARG A 399 22.97 4.45 3.96
CA ARG A 399 23.12 5.66 4.77
C ARG A 399 22.02 6.59 4.28
N ILE A 400 20.90 6.63 5.00
CA ILE A 400 19.83 7.57 4.74
C ILE A 400 20.39 8.88 5.29
N LEU A 401 20.86 9.74 4.39
CA LEU A 401 21.59 10.97 4.71
C LEU A 401 20.96 11.67 5.91
N THR A 402 21.68 11.60 7.03
CA THR A 402 21.45 12.42 8.20
C THR A 402 21.97 13.83 7.91
N PHE A 403 21.39 14.81 8.59
CA PHE A 403 21.65 16.25 8.45
C PHE A 403 23.13 16.66 8.68
N SER A 404 24.02 15.71 9.02
CA SER A 404 25.46 15.90 9.27
C SER A 404 26.34 15.76 8.03
N ASP A 405 25.89 15.07 6.98
CA ASP A 405 26.76 14.68 5.85
C ASP A 405 26.74 15.72 4.69
N ALA A 406 26.21 16.92 4.94
CA ALA A 406 26.10 18.01 3.95
C ALA A 406 27.23 19.05 4.02
N SER A 407 28.21 18.88 4.90
CA SER A 407 29.29 19.86 5.12
C SER A 407 30.71 19.37 4.86
N GLU A 408 30.92 18.23 4.19
CA GLU A 408 32.28 17.66 3.99
C GLU A 408 32.55 17.14 2.56
N MET A 409 31.94 17.74 1.52
CA MET A 409 32.44 17.57 0.14
C MET A 409 32.33 18.88 -0.65
N GLU A 410 33.00 19.92 -0.16
CA GLU A 410 33.71 20.83 -1.05
C GLU A 410 35.21 20.56 -0.82
N ASP A 411 35.99 20.59 -1.90
CA ASP A 411 37.42 20.25 -2.00
C ASP A 411 37.83 18.77 -2.01
N LYS A 412 37.93 18.22 -3.23
CA LYS A 412 39.22 17.86 -3.86
C LYS A 412 39.01 17.08 -5.17
N ASN A 413 38.98 17.81 -6.28
CA ASN A 413 39.55 17.31 -7.53
C ASN A 413 41.08 17.26 -7.34
N LEU A 414 41.77 16.17 -7.70
CA LEU A 414 43.12 16.16 -8.31
C LEU A 414 43.76 14.75 -8.39
N PHE A 415 44.36 14.48 -9.57
CA PHE A 415 45.28 13.40 -9.99
C PHE A 415 44.66 12.04 -10.36
N ASP A 416 45.01 11.37 -11.46
CA ASP A 416 45.93 11.61 -12.60
C ASP A 416 45.51 10.61 -13.72
N SER A 417 45.24 11.06 -14.94
CA SER A 417 46.09 10.90 -16.16
C SER A 417 46.17 9.49 -16.77
N ASP A 418 45.62 9.35 -17.98
CA ASP A 418 46.06 8.40 -19.03
C ASP A 418 46.39 9.24 -20.28
N PRO A 419 47.53 9.06 -20.98
CA PRO A 419 47.91 9.92 -22.09
C PRO A 419 47.78 9.27 -23.48
N GLU A 420 47.77 10.16 -24.48
CA GLU A 420 48.01 9.99 -25.93
C GLU A 420 46.79 9.50 -26.75
N ILE A 421 46.34 10.16 -27.82
CA ILE A 421 47.10 10.72 -28.97
C ILE A 421 46.38 11.96 -29.55
N GLU A 422 47.22 12.89 -30.00
CA GLU A 422 46.97 14.14 -30.73
C GLU A 422 46.13 14.01 -32.01
N ASN A 423 45.33 15.03 -32.34
CA ASN A 423 45.56 15.81 -33.57
C ASN A 423 44.75 17.11 -33.64
N MET A 424 45.42 18.06 -34.26
CA MET A 424 45.30 19.52 -34.31
C MET A 424 44.45 19.97 -35.52
N GLU A 425 43.64 21.04 -35.37
CA GLU A 425 43.60 22.20 -36.29
C GLU A 425 42.52 23.25 -35.92
N MET A 426 42.81 24.49 -36.31
CA MET A 426 42.31 25.77 -35.79
C MET A 426 41.36 26.52 -36.75
N GLN A 427 40.27 27.09 -36.18
CA GLN A 427 39.67 28.45 -36.40
C GLN A 427 39.20 28.93 -37.81
N PRO A 428 38.45 30.06 -37.98
CA PRO A 428 37.51 30.79 -37.10
C PRO A 428 36.15 31.25 -37.74
N MET A 429 35.20 31.64 -36.86
CA MET A 429 34.18 32.71 -36.93
C MET A 429 33.18 32.81 -38.11
N ARG A 430 31.87 32.78 -37.77
CA ARG A 430 30.86 33.79 -38.17
C ARG A 430 29.64 33.74 -37.24
N ASP A 431 29.24 34.91 -36.77
CA ASP A 431 28.06 35.20 -35.96
C ASP A 431 26.75 34.91 -36.68
N ASP A 432 25.73 34.44 -35.95
CA ASP A 432 24.43 35.11 -35.89
C ASP A 432 23.55 34.55 -34.74
N THR A 433 23.33 35.42 -33.76
CA THR A 433 22.12 35.63 -32.93
C THR A 433 21.02 34.54 -32.96
N THR A 434 20.73 33.89 -31.81
CA THR A 434 19.36 33.57 -31.28
C THR A 434 19.42 32.79 -29.93
N MET A 435 18.85 33.38 -28.87
CA MET A 435 18.24 32.78 -27.64
C MET A 435 18.99 31.72 -26.81
N CYS A 436 19.39 32.13 -25.61
CA CYS A 436 19.79 31.26 -24.49
C CYS A 436 18.59 31.04 -23.54
N GLY A 437 18.42 29.82 -23.01
CA GLY A 437 17.37 29.54 -22.03
C GLY A 437 17.19 28.08 -21.56
N LEU A 438 18.30 27.40 -21.25
CA LEU A 438 18.43 26.28 -20.30
C LEU A 438 17.51 25.05 -20.45
N GLU A 439 18.11 24.00 -21.01
CA GLU A 439 17.65 22.61 -20.93
C GLU A 439 17.63 22.13 -19.47
N ASP A 440 16.49 21.56 -19.08
CA ASP A 440 16.24 20.94 -17.79
C ASP A 440 17.04 19.62 -17.71
N ALA A 441 18.11 19.63 -16.93
CA ALA A 441 18.91 18.45 -16.62
C ALA A 441 18.07 17.47 -15.79
N SER A 442 17.34 16.59 -16.46
CA SER A 442 16.77 15.41 -15.84
C SER A 442 17.92 14.44 -15.49
N LEU A 443 18.32 14.44 -14.22
CA LEU A 443 19.19 13.42 -13.65
C LEU A 443 18.56 12.03 -13.89
N PRO A 444 19.30 11.06 -14.44
CA PRO A 444 18.83 9.68 -14.46
C PRO A 444 18.85 9.13 -13.03
N ASP A 445 17.72 8.59 -12.56
CA ASP A 445 17.66 7.71 -11.40
C ASP A 445 18.42 6.41 -11.74
N ILE A 446 19.73 6.42 -11.50
CA ILE A 446 20.62 5.28 -11.67
C ILE A 446 20.39 4.33 -10.49
N ASP A 447 19.50 3.34 -10.69
CA ASP A 447 19.32 2.18 -9.82
C ASP A 447 20.40 1.14 -10.13
N GLU A 448 21.66 1.47 -9.81
CA GLU A 448 22.76 0.51 -9.90
C GLU A 448 22.70 -0.52 -8.77
N MET A 449 22.75 -1.78 -9.16
CA MET A 449 22.94 -2.94 -8.29
C MET A 449 24.30 -3.53 -8.61
N GLU A 450 25.30 -3.28 -7.78
CA GLU A 450 26.56 -4.02 -7.87
C GLU A 450 26.31 -5.51 -7.63
N ILE A 451 26.79 -6.33 -8.58
CA ILE A 451 26.89 -7.77 -8.46
C ILE A 451 28.28 -8.06 -7.90
N GLY A 452 28.40 -8.04 -6.58
CA GLY A 452 29.57 -8.51 -5.86
C GLY A 452 29.25 -9.80 -5.11
N GLU A 453 29.85 -10.91 -5.58
CA GLU A 453 30.08 -12.16 -4.84
C GLU A 453 28.85 -13.00 -4.41
N VAL A 454 28.24 -13.70 -5.37
CA VAL A 454 27.46 -14.94 -5.09
C VAL A 454 27.99 -16.15 -5.89
N CYS A 455 29.13 -16.01 -6.60
CA CYS A 455 29.70 -17.12 -7.38
C CYS A 455 30.62 -18.07 -6.60
N THR A 456 30.85 -17.87 -5.29
CA THR A 456 31.73 -18.77 -4.51
C THR A 456 31.01 -19.93 -3.81
N LEU A 457 29.67 -19.97 -3.80
CA LEU A 457 28.93 -21.05 -3.12
C LEU A 457 28.47 -22.21 -4.02
N TYR A 458 28.74 -22.16 -5.33
CA TYR A 458 28.43 -23.27 -6.26
C TYR A 458 29.67 -24.00 -6.80
N LYS A 459 30.88 -23.64 -6.35
CA LYS A 459 32.11 -24.39 -6.67
C LYS A 459 32.65 -25.23 -5.50
N ALA A 460 32.10 -25.10 -4.30
CA ALA A 460 32.55 -25.86 -3.13
C ALA A 460 31.86 -27.23 -2.94
N THR A 461 30.96 -27.62 -3.84
CA THR A 461 30.27 -28.94 -3.80
C THR A 461 30.60 -29.85 -4.98
N ALA A 462 31.58 -29.46 -5.82
CA ALA A 462 32.08 -30.29 -6.92
C ALA A 462 33.50 -30.85 -6.69
N THR A 463 34.05 -30.66 -5.49
CA THR A 463 35.28 -31.32 -5.04
C THR A 463 35.13 -31.71 -3.58
N SER A 464 34.51 -32.86 -3.36
CA SER A 464 34.84 -33.81 -2.29
C SER A 464 34.30 -35.18 -2.67
#